data_AF-A0A424Z3U6-F1
#
_entry.id   AF-A0A424Z3U6-F1
#
_cell.length_a   1.000
_cell.length_b   1.000
_cell.length_c   1.000
_cell.angle_alpha   90.00
_cell.angle_beta   90.00
_cell.angle_gamma   90.00
#
_symmetry.space_group_name_H-M   'P 1'
#
loop_
_entity.id
_entity.type
_entity.pdbx_description
1 polymer ?
#
loop_
_entity_poly.entity_id
_entity_poly.type
_entity_poly.pdbx_seq_one_letter_code
_entity_poly.pdbx_strand_id
1 'polypeptide(L)'
;MAKIGFIKLGNLGISQVIELVQDEIAARENISIRVFGTGPKMGKDEAGDTSQFKDMEWDADFYVLISPNASAPGPTAAREIWKDVPCIVISDGPTKKEDRQALEDAGFGYIILKVDPLIGAKTEFLDSSEMASFNADVMKVLSTCGVVRLIQEELDNVAEQVDSGKSGSELELPHILGKPEVCVERAEFTNPYAKAKALASLFMAEKVAQINFPACFMMKEIEQVALTTATGHEMIRAAADLAIEAREIEKASDSVIRTPHSKKGKVLSKTKLYEKPQ
;
A
#
# COMPACT_ATOMS: atom_id res chain seq x y z
N MET A 1 -11.70 -10.84 18.32
CA MET A 1 -11.19 -11.40 17.05
C MET A 1 -11.72 -10.50 15.97
N ALA A 2 -10.87 -9.62 15.44
CA ALA A 2 -11.24 -8.67 14.41
C ALA A 2 -11.36 -9.37 13.04
N LYS A 3 -12.46 -9.13 12.32
CA LYS A 3 -12.68 -9.55 10.94
C LYS A 3 -12.34 -8.39 10.02
N ILE A 4 -11.44 -8.62 9.07
CA ILE A 4 -10.97 -7.60 8.12
C ILE A 4 -11.30 -8.01 6.69
N GLY A 5 -12.07 -7.18 5.99
CA GLY A 5 -12.43 -7.40 4.59
C GLY A 5 -11.58 -6.55 3.65
N PHE A 6 -10.75 -7.17 2.80
CA PHE A 6 -9.99 -6.47 1.77
C PHE A 6 -10.72 -6.50 0.44
N ILE A 7 -10.84 -5.35 -0.22
CA ILE A 7 -11.50 -5.19 -1.52
C ILE A 7 -10.47 -4.61 -2.49
N LYS A 8 -10.07 -5.38 -3.50
CA LYS A 8 -9.03 -5.00 -4.46
C LYS A 8 -9.63 -4.72 -5.84
N LEU A 9 -9.51 -3.47 -6.31
CA LEU A 9 -9.89 -3.06 -7.66
C LEU A 9 -8.66 -2.52 -8.40
N GLY A 10 -8.24 -3.22 -9.45
CA GLY A 10 -6.98 -2.91 -10.11
C GLY A 10 -5.78 -3.32 -9.25
N ASN A 11 -4.62 -2.72 -9.51
CA ASN A 11 -3.38 -3.09 -8.85
C ASN A 11 -2.54 -1.87 -8.49
N LEU A 12 -2.18 -1.78 -7.20
CA LEU A 12 -1.08 -0.98 -6.68
C LEU A 12 0.08 -1.91 -6.31
N GLY A 13 1.30 -1.40 -6.20
CA GLY A 13 2.44 -2.19 -5.73
C GLY A 13 2.18 -2.82 -4.36
N ILE A 14 1.59 -2.07 -3.42
CA ILE A 14 1.26 -2.58 -2.09
C ILE A 14 0.20 -3.69 -2.11
N SER A 15 -0.63 -3.76 -3.16
CA SER A 15 -1.73 -4.73 -3.28
C SER A 15 -1.25 -6.18 -3.28
N GLN A 16 0.03 -6.42 -3.57
CA GLN A 16 0.62 -7.75 -3.60
C GLN A 16 0.65 -8.44 -2.23
N VAL A 17 0.72 -7.66 -1.13
CA VAL A 17 0.95 -8.19 0.21
C VAL A 17 0.06 -7.58 1.30
N ILE A 18 -0.76 -6.58 1.00
CA ILE A 18 -1.44 -5.73 1.98
C ILE A 18 -2.32 -6.46 3.01
N GLU A 19 -2.92 -7.59 2.63
CA GLU A 19 -3.66 -8.48 3.53
C GLU A 19 -2.73 -9.44 4.29
N LEU A 20 -1.62 -9.83 3.67
CA LEU A 20 -0.66 -10.79 4.21
C LEU A 20 0.20 -10.17 5.30
N VAL A 21 0.47 -8.86 5.22
CA VAL A 21 1.26 -8.14 6.23
C VAL A 21 0.59 -8.09 7.60
N GLN A 22 -0.72 -8.38 7.66
CA GLN A 22 -1.45 -8.52 8.90
C GLN A 22 -1.27 -9.91 9.53
N ASP A 23 -0.79 -10.94 8.83
CA ASP A 23 -0.52 -12.25 9.43
C ASP A 23 0.58 -12.98 8.66
N GLU A 24 1.81 -12.49 8.79
CA GLU A 24 2.96 -12.82 7.94
C GLU A 24 3.41 -14.29 8.03
N ILE A 25 2.96 -15.03 9.06
CA ILE A 25 3.19 -16.46 9.23
C ILE A 25 1.90 -17.28 9.40
N ALA A 26 0.73 -16.68 9.14
CA ALA A 26 -0.59 -17.33 9.25
C ALA A 26 -0.85 -17.96 10.65
N ALA A 27 -0.48 -17.25 11.71
CA ALA A 27 -0.52 -17.77 13.09
C ALA A 27 -1.27 -16.87 14.07
N ARG A 28 -1.73 -15.66 13.67
CA ARG A 28 -2.53 -14.81 14.56
C ARG A 28 -3.88 -15.45 14.83
N GLU A 29 -4.24 -15.55 16.11
CA GLU A 29 -5.54 -16.08 16.54
C GLU A 29 -6.58 -14.98 16.75
N ASN A 30 -6.16 -13.71 16.76
CA ASN A 30 -7.02 -12.58 17.08
C ASN A 30 -7.61 -11.88 15.84
N ILE A 31 -7.31 -12.34 14.63
CA ILE A 31 -7.88 -11.77 13.41
C ILE A 31 -8.41 -12.85 12.47
N SER A 32 -9.32 -12.46 11.59
CA SER A 32 -9.79 -13.27 10.47
C SER A 32 -9.86 -12.39 9.22
N ILE A 33 -9.30 -12.86 8.11
CA ILE A 33 -9.17 -12.06 6.89
C ILE A 33 -9.91 -12.73 5.73
N ARG A 34 -10.58 -11.91 4.92
CA ARG A 34 -11.13 -12.29 3.63
C ARG A 34 -10.79 -11.22 2.59
N VAL A 35 -10.57 -11.67 1.35
CA VAL A 35 -10.22 -10.81 0.23
C VAL A 35 -11.22 -11.05 -0.89
N PHE A 36 -11.75 -9.96 -1.43
CA PHE A 36 -12.49 -9.92 -2.68
C PHE A 36 -11.69 -9.08 -3.69
N GLY A 37 -11.59 -9.53 -4.93
CA GLY A 37 -10.85 -8.78 -5.94
C GLY A 37 -11.39 -8.99 -7.35
N THR A 38 -11.30 -7.93 -8.16
CA THR A 38 -11.75 -7.92 -9.57
C THR A 38 -10.59 -8.00 -10.56
N GLY A 39 -9.43 -8.45 -10.09
CA GLY A 39 -8.20 -8.52 -10.87
C GLY A 39 -7.73 -7.12 -11.32
N PRO A 40 -7.21 -6.97 -12.55
CA PRO A 40 -6.62 -5.70 -13.00
C PRO A 40 -7.67 -4.63 -13.34
N LYS A 41 -8.97 -4.97 -13.33
CA LYS A 41 -10.03 -4.05 -13.70
C LYS A 41 -10.58 -3.31 -12.48
N MET A 42 -10.94 -2.05 -12.71
CA MET A 42 -11.44 -1.11 -11.71
C MET A 42 -12.53 -0.20 -12.30
N GLY A 43 -13.34 -0.71 -13.23
CA GLY A 43 -14.48 0.01 -13.80
C GLY A 43 -15.64 0.11 -12.83
N LYS A 44 -16.74 0.75 -13.26
CA LYS A 44 -17.97 0.82 -12.46
C LYS A 44 -18.64 -0.54 -12.30
N ASP A 45 -18.54 -1.39 -13.31
CA ASP A 45 -19.11 -2.74 -13.27
C ASP A 45 -18.37 -3.58 -12.23
N GLU A 46 -17.03 -3.56 -12.25
CA GLU A 46 -16.22 -4.22 -11.23
C GLU A 46 -16.43 -3.64 -9.83
N ALA A 47 -16.64 -2.32 -9.73
CA ALA A 47 -17.05 -1.71 -8.46
C ALA A 47 -18.38 -2.28 -7.96
N GLY A 48 -19.36 -2.48 -8.84
CA GLY A 48 -20.63 -3.13 -8.55
C GLY A 48 -20.45 -4.56 -8.02
N ASP A 49 -19.55 -5.34 -8.63
CA ASP A 49 -19.27 -6.73 -8.22
C ASP A 49 -18.77 -6.82 -6.78
N THR A 50 -18.12 -5.77 -6.24
CA THR A 50 -17.67 -5.77 -4.84
C THR A 50 -18.81 -5.95 -3.84
N SER A 51 -20.04 -5.59 -4.20
CA SER A 51 -21.22 -5.81 -3.34
C SER A 51 -21.48 -7.28 -3.01
N GLN A 52 -21.03 -8.22 -3.86
CA GLN A 52 -21.11 -9.67 -3.61
C GLN A 52 -20.38 -10.08 -2.33
N PHE A 53 -19.40 -9.29 -1.88
CA PHE A 53 -18.71 -9.56 -0.63
C PHE A 53 -19.62 -9.34 0.59
N LYS A 54 -20.63 -8.46 0.49
CA LYS A 54 -21.67 -8.30 1.53
C LYS A 54 -22.59 -9.51 1.60
N ASP A 55 -22.87 -10.14 0.47
CA ASP A 55 -23.75 -11.31 0.37
C ASP A 55 -23.16 -12.56 1.05
N MET A 56 -21.87 -12.54 1.41
CA MET A 56 -21.23 -13.64 2.13
C MET A 56 -21.68 -13.76 3.59
N GLU A 57 -22.44 -12.79 4.12
CA GLU A 57 -22.90 -12.73 5.53
C GLU A 57 -21.76 -12.95 6.55
N TRP A 58 -20.52 -12.63 6.15
CA TRP A 58 -19.35 -12.79 7.01
C TRP A 58 -19.18 -11.59 7.95
N ASP A 59 -19.70 -10.43 7.57
CA ASP A 59 -19.69 -9.14 8.28
C ASP A 59 -18.34 -8.81 8.94
N ALA A 60 -17.47 -8.13 8.18
CA ALA A 60 -16.21 -7.64 8.71
C ALA A 60 -16.42 -6.45 9.66
N ASP A 61 -15.55 -6.31 10.66
CA ASP A 61 -15.55 -5.17 11.60
C ASP A 61 -15.10 -3.88 10.91
N PHE A 62 -14.19 -4.01 9.94
CA PHE A 62 -13.84 -2.94 9.01
C PHE A 62 -13.34 -3.50 7.66
N TYR A 63 -13.35 -2.62 6.65
CA TYR A 63 -12.97 -2.94 5.29
C TYR A 63 -11.80 -2.08 4.84
N VAL A 64 -11.00 -2.62 3.91
CA VAL A 64 -9.88 -1.94 3.27
C VAL A 64 -10.10 -1.95 1.76
N LEU A 65 -10.48 -0.79 1.22
CA LEU A 65 -10.73 -0.59 -0.21
C LEU A 65 -9.43 -0.14 -0.90
N ILE A 66 -8.94 -0.94 -1.83
CA ILE A 66 -7.64 -0.75 -2.47
C ILE A 66 -7.84 -0.54 -3.95
N SER A 67 -7.34 0.60 -4.45
CA SER A 67 -7.39 0.89 -5.89
C SER A 67 -6.41 1.98 -6.29
N PRO A 68 -5.86 1.93 -7.51
CA PRO A 68 -5.26 3.12 -8.13
C PRO A 68 -6.29 4.25 -8.24
N ASN A 69 -5.87 5.45 -7.88
CA ASN A 69 -6.63 6.69 -7.93
C ASN A 69 -8.05 6.56 -7.38
N ALA A 70 -8.23 6.82 -6.08
CA ALA A 70 -9.52 6.77 -5.40
C ALA A 70 -10.58 7.75 -5.95
N SER A 71 -10.18 8.70 -6.79
CA SER A 71 -11.08 9.63 -7.49
C SER A 71 -11.49 9.14 -8.89
N ALA A 72 -10.98 7.99 -9.35
CA ALA A 72 -11.41 7.41 -10.61
C ALA A 72 -12.87 6.90 -10.53
N PRO A 73 -13.58 6.74 -11.67
CA PRO A 73 -15.01 6.43 -11.67
C PRO A 73 -15.39 5.13 -10.95
N GLY A 74 -14.61 4.05 -11.09
CA GLY A 74 -14.89 2.79 -10.40
C GLY A 74 -14.59 2.87 -8.90
N PRO A 75 -13.39 3.31 -8.46
CA PRO A 75 -13.11 3.55 -7.05
C PRO A 75 -14.12 4.46 -6.34
N THR A 76 -14.60 5.51 -7.02
CA THR A 76 -15.68 6.37 -6.49
C THR A 76 -16.99 5.60 -6.33
N ALA A 77 -17.38 4.79 -7.31
CA ALA A 77 -18.58 3.94 -7.21
C ALA A 77 -18.45 2.88 -6.09
N ALA A 78 -17.25 2.30 -5.91
CA ALA A 78 -16.99 1.37 -4.82
C ALA A 78 -17.12 2.07 -3.46
N ARG A 79 -16.58 3.28 -3.30
CA ARG A 79 -16.78 4.07 -2.06
C ARG A 79 -18.27 4.28 -1.74
N GLU A 80 -19.11 4.58 -2.73
CA GLU A 80 -20.55 4.71 -2.49
C GLU A 80 -21.22 3.41 -1.99
N ILE A 81 -20.72 2.24 -2.41
CA ILE A 81 -21.20 0.93 -1.93
C ILE A 81 -20.76 0.70 -0.47
N TRP A 82 -19.56 1.15 -0.11
CA TRP A 82 -18.90 0.82 1.16
C TRP A 82 -18.92 1.94 2.22
N LYS A 83 -19.65 3.03 1.97
CA LYS A 83 -19.71 4.20 2.88
C LYS A 83 -20.42 3.96 4.21
N ASP A 84 -21.27 2.95 4.29
CA ASP A 84 -22.09 2.68 5.49
C ASP A 84 -21.38 1.75 6.49
N VAL A 85 -20.12 1.40 6.25
CA VAL A 85 -19.30 0.55 7.13
C VAL A 85 -17.93 1.20 7.35
N PRO A 86 -17.22 0.89 8.45
CA PRO A 86 -15.86 1.39 8.68
C PRO A 86 -14.96 0.94 7.52
N CYS A 87 -14.48 1.90 6.73
CA CYS A 87 -13.75 1.60 5.50
C CYS A 87 -12.53 2.51 5.36
N ILE A 88 -11.38 1.89 5.11
CA ILE A 88 -10.10 2.56 4.88
C ILE A 88 -9.77 2.48 3.39
N VAL A 89 -9.53 3.63 2.76
CA VAL A 89 -9.15 3.72 1.35
C VAL A 89 -7.63 3.72 1.23
N ILE A 90 -7.06 2.78 0.48
CA ILE A 90 -5.63 2.71 0.17
C ILE A 90 -5.42 2.91 -1.32
N SER A 91 -4.69 3.97 -1.66
CA SER A 91 -4.58 4.48 -3.04
C SER A 91 -3.30 5.30 -3.23
N ASP A 92 -2.89 5.57 -4.46
CA ASP A 92 -1.81 6.49 -4.84
C ASP A 92 -2.28 7.97 -4.97
N GLY A 93 -3.59 8.18 -5.03
CA GLY A 93 -4.25 9.49 -5.04
C GLY A 93 -5.66 9.47 -4.45
N PRO A 94 -6.24 10.62 -4.08
CA PRO A 94 -5.82 11.98 -4.43
C PRO A 94 -4.79 12.60 -3.48
N THR A 95 -3.91 13.45 -4.03
CA THR A 95 -2.80 14.08 -3.28
C THR A 95 -3.08 15.52 -2.85
N LYS A 96 -4.14 16.15 -3.36
CA LYS A 96 -4.60 17.48 -2.90
C LYS A 96 -5.26 17.35 -1.54
N LYS A 97 -5.18 18.42 -0.74
CA LYS A 97 -5.71 18.41 0.63
C LYS A 97 -7.23 18.36 0.62
N GLU A 98 -7.87 19.14 -0.25
CA GLU A 98 -9.34 19.25 -0.32
C GLU A 98 -9.97 17.91 -0.71
N ASP A 99 -9.38 17.21 -1.69
CA ASP A 99 -9.87 15.91 -2.15
C ASP A 99 -9.74 14.82 -1.07
N ARG A 100 -8.71 14.88 -0.22
CA ARG A 100 -8.58 13.98 0.93
C ARG A 100 -9.54 14.33 2.05
N GLN A 101 -9.77 15.62 2.30
CA GLN A 101 -10.78 16.06 3.26
C GLN A 101 -12.16 15.54 2.85
N ALA A 102 -12.48 15.52 1.56
CA ALA A 102 -13.72 14.94 1.07
C ALA A 102 -13.87 13.42 1.34
N LEU A 103 -12.77 12.68 1.48
CA LEU A 103 -12.82 11.26 1.91
C LEU A 103 -13.17 11.18 3.41
N GLU A 104 -12.51 11.99 4.22
CA GLU A 104 -12.71 12.06 5.67
C GLU A 104 -14.12 12.55 6.03
N ASP A 105 -14.60 13.61 5.38
CA ASP A 105 -15.95 14.14 5.56
C ASP A 105 -17.04 13.13 5.15
N ALA A 106 -16.71 12.21 4.24
CA ALA A 106 -17.57 11.09 3.84
C ALA A 106 -17.46 9.87 4.78
N GLY A 107 -16.69 9.96 5.87
CA GLY A 107 -16.56 8.92 6.89
C GLY A 107 -15.47 7.88 6.62
N PHE A 108 -14.66 8.05 5.57
CA PHE A 108 -13.59 7.11 5.26
C PHE A 108 -12.31 7.42 6.03
N GLY A 109 -11.60 6.36 6.44
CA GLY A 109 -10.16 6.44 6.61
C GLY A 109 -9.46 6.47 5.25
N TYR A 110 -8.23 7.00 5.20
CA TYR A 110 -7.39 6.88 4.03
C TYR A 110 -5.90 6.73 4.36
N ILE A 111 -5.21 5.96 3.53
CA ILE A 111 -3.75 5.97 3.43
C ILE A 111 -3.42 6.19 1.95
N ILE A 112 -3.03 7.42 1.61
CA ILE A 112 -2.66 7.81 0.24
C ILE A 112 -1.14 7.71 0.07
N LEU A 113 -0.68 6.71 -0.69
CA LEU A 113 0.72 6.37 -0.90
C LEU A 113 1.26 7.04 -2.16
N LYS A 114 1.84 8.24 -2.03
CA LYS A 114 2.51 8.92 -3.16
C LYS A 114 3.71 8.16 -3.73
N VAL A 115 4.22 7.22 -2.93
CA VAL A 115 5.40 6.41 -3.19
C VAL A 115 5.06 5.07 -3.85
N ASP A 116 3.78 4.79 -4.13
CA ASP A 116 3.32 3.66 -4.93
C ASP A 116 3.03 4.16 -6.35
N PRO A 117 3.97 4.02 -7.31
CA PRO A 117 3.93 4.78 -8.55
C PRO A 117 3.02 4.19 -9.62
N LEU A 118 2.47 5.09 -10.45
CA LEU A 118 1.87 4.72 -11.73
C LEU A 118 2.90 4.04 -12.65
N ILE A 119 2.57 2.83 -13.10
CA ILE A 119 3.32 2.07 -14.09
C ILE A 119 3.17 2.65 -15.51
N GLY A 120 4.15 2.41 -16.39
CA GLY A 120 4.11 2.79 -17.80
C GLY A 120 3.15 1.93 -18.63
N ALA A 121 1.84 2.03 -18.36
CA ALA A 121 0.78 1.20 -18.95
C ALA A 121 0.49 1.51 -20.44
N LYS A 122 1.42 1.12 -21.31
CA LYS A 122 1.31 1.27 -22.78
C LYS A 122 1.61 -0.05 -23.48
N THR A 123 0.75 -0.44 -24.42
CA THR A 123 0.82 -1.72 -25.13
C THR A 123 2.14 -1.93 -25.86
N GLU A 124 2.77 -0.85 -26.30
CA GLU A 124 4.04 -0.85 -27.03
C GLU A 124 5.25 -1.20 -26.15
N PHE A 125 5.09 -1.20 -24.83
CA PHE A 125 6.17 -1.40 -23.86
C PHE A 125 5.81 -2.45 -22.79
N LEU A 126 4.64 -2.33 -22.18
CA LEU A 126 4.27 -3.08 -20.98
C LEU A 126 3.63 -4.43 -21.33
N ASP A 127 4.47 -5.45 -21.48
CA ASP A 127 4.02 -6.84 -21.48
C ASP A 127 3.84 -7.39 -20.05
N SER A 128 3.44 -8.66 -19.93
CA SER A 128 3.27 -9.29 -18.60
C SER A 128 4.59 -9.42 -17.83
N SER A 129 5.72 -9.60 -18.53
CA SER A 129 7.04 -9.73 -17.91
C SER A 129 7.48 -8.40 -17.32
N GLU A 130 7.36 -7.32 -18.09
CA GLU A 130 7.70 -5.97 -17.66
C GLU A 130 6.80 -5.48 -16.53
N MET A 131 5.49 -5.80 -16.60
CA MET A 131 4.54 -5.53 -15.51
C MET A 131 4.95 -6.21 -14.21
N ALA A 132 5.33 -7.50 -14.27
CA ALA A 132 5.78 -8.24 -13.10
C ALA A 132 7.11 -7.69 -12.55
N SER A 133 8.06 -7.36 -13.43
CA SER A 133 9.35 -6.79 -13.06
C SER A 133 9.18 -5.45 -12.33
N PHE A 134 8.40 -4.53 -12.89
CA PHE A 134 8.13 -3.24 -12.27
C PHE A 134 7.52 -3.37 -10.88
N ASN A 135 6.51 -4.23 -10.72
CA ASN A 135 5.88 -4.42 -9.42
C ASN A 135 6.83 -5.07 -8.40
N ALA A 136 7.76 -5.94 -8.83
CA ALA A 136 8.77 -6.48 -7.94
C ALA A 136 9.72 -5.39 -7.40
N ASP A 137 10.11 -4.44 -8.25
CA ASP A 137 10.93 -3.29 -7.86
C ASP A 137 10.16 -2.33 -6.94
N VAL A 138 8.90 -2.00 -7.27
CA VAL A 138 8.03 -1.23 -6.37
C VAL A 138 7.93 -1.92 -5.01
N MET A 139 7.64 -3.21 -4.98
CA MET A 139 7.51 -3.95 -3.73
C MET A 139 8.83 -3.97 -2.94
N LYS A 140 9.98 -4.00 -3.62
CA LYS A 140 11.29 -3.86 -2.96
C LYS A 140 11.42 -2.53 -2.23
N VAL A 141 11.04 -1.43 -2.89
CA VAL A 141 11.04 -0.09 -2.31
C VAL A 141 10.06 -0.02 -1.12
N LEU A 142 8.79 -0.36 -1.34
CA LEU A 142 7.74 -0.24 -0.31
C LEU A 142 8.03 -1.09 0.94
N SER A 143 8.55 -2.31 0.77
CA SER A 143 8.86 -3.22 1.88
C SER A 143 10.08 -2.80 2.70
N THR A 144 11.06 -2.16 2.06
CA THR A 144 12.33 -1.85 2.70
C THR A 144 12.34 -0.45 3.29
N CYS A 145 11.60 0.49 2.68
CA CYS A 145 11.61 1.89 3.03
C CYS A 145 10.45 2.30 3.95
N GLY A 146 9.82 1.36 4.65
CA GLY A 146 8.88 1.63 5.74
C GLY A 146 7.40 1.70 5.36
N VAL A 147 7.04 1.61 4.08
CA VAL A 147 5.63 1.70 3.65
C VAL A 147 4.82 0.48 4.10
N VAL A 148 5.38 -0.72 3.98
CA VAL A 148 4.73 -1.94 4.50
C VAL A 148 4.51 -1.86 6.01
N ARG A 149 5.48 -1.31 6.76
CA ARG A 149 5.34 -1.14 8.22
C ARG A 149 4.29 -0.09 8.57
N LEU A 150 4.20 1.00 7.80
CA LEU A 150 3.13 1.98 7.93
C LEU A 150 1.77 1.29 7.80
N ILE A 151 1.55 0.49 6.76
CA ILE A 151 0.30 -0.24 6.60
C ILE A 151 0.06 -1.22 7.75
N GLN A 152 1.08 -1.97 8.16
CA GLN A 152 1.00 -2.90 9.27
C GLN A 152 0.46 -2.19 10.53
N GLU A 153 1.17 -1.15 10.98
CA GLU A 153 0.87 -0.40 12.20
C GLU A 153 -0.55 0.19 12.17
N GLU A 154 -0.94 0.82 11.06
CA GLU A 154 -2.23 1.53 11.01
C GLU A 154 -3.42 0.57 10.95
N LEU A 155 -3.27 -0.60 10.29
CA LEU A 155 -4.33 -1.62 10.31
C LEU A 155 -4.37 -2.38 11.64
N ASP A 156 -3.21 -2.61 12.27
CA ASP A 156 -3.16 -3.19 13.63
C ASP A 156 -3.84 -2.28 14.65
N ASN A 157 -3.61 -0.96 14.58
CA ASN A 157 -4.27 0.01 15.46
C ASN A 157 -5.81 -0.07 15.36
N VAL A 158 -6.36 -0.27 14.16
CA VAL A 158 -7.81 -0.43 13.99
C VAL A 158 -8.28 -1.80 14.47
N ALA A 159 -7.52 -2.87 14.22
CA ALA A 159 -7.84 -4.20 14.74
C ALA A 159 -7.79 -4.26 16.28
N GLU A 160 -6.85 -3.57 16.92
CA GLU A 160 -6.76 -3.44 18.38
C GLU A 160 -7.97 -2.69 18.97
N GLN A 161 -8.46 -1.65 18.28
CA GLN A 161 -9.68 -0.96 18.66
C GLN A 161 -10.89 -1.91 18.67
N VAL A 162 -11.03 -2.76 17.66
CA VAL A 162 -12.07 -3.80 17.59
C VAL A 162 -11.92 -4.80 18.74
N ASP A 163 -10.71 -5.30 18.99
CA ASP A 163 -10.45 -6.23 20.10
C ASP A 163 -10.70 -5.58 21.48
N SER A 164 -10.62 -4.25 21.59
CA SER A 164 -10.97 -3.48 22.79
C SER A 164 -12.49 -3.24 22.95
N GLY A 165 -13.30 -3.65 21.97
CA GLY A 165 -14.75 -3.58 22.00
C GLY A 165 -15.37 -2.38 21.26
N LYS A 166 -14.56 -1.56 20.57
CA LYS A 166 -15.09 -0.49 19.72
C LYS A 166 -15.68 -1.07 18.42
N SER A 167 -16.72 -0.44 17.88
CA SER A 167 -17.32 -0.88 16.63
C SER A 167 -17.94 0.28 15.83
N GLY A 168 -18.15 0.06 14.52
CA GLY A 168 -18.83 1.03 13.66
C GLY A 168 -18.17 2.41 13.71
N SER A 169 -18.95 3.45 14.00
CA SER A 169 -18.47 4.84 14.09
C SER A 169 -17.55 5.13 15.29
N GLU A 170 -17.39 4.19 16.23
CA GLU A 170 -16.44 4.34 17.35
C GLU A 170 -14.98 4.07 16.92
N LEU A 171 -14.78 3.43 15.78
CA LEU A 171 -13.45 3.15 15.23
C LEU A 171 -12.82 4.44 14.71
N GLU A 172 -11.62 4.74 15.22
CA GLU A 172 -10.78 5.82 14.73
C GLU A 172 -9.97 5.29 13.54
N LEU A 173 -10.31 5.74 12.33
CA LEU A 173 -9.68 5.33 11.09
C LEU A 173 -8.49 6.25 10.74
N PRO A 174 -7.44 5.75 10.06
CA PRO A 174 -6.26 6.55 9.75
C PRO A 174 -6.55 7.59 8.65
N HIS A 175 -5.87 8.74 8.69
CA HIS A 175 -5.94 9.80 7.68
C HIS A 175 -4.54 10.25 7.28
N ILE A 176 -3.87 9.46 6.44
CA ILE A 176 -2.43 9.58 6.18
C ILE A 176 -2.15 9.87 4.71
N LEU A 177 -1.27 10.85 4.49
CA LEU A 177 -0.58 11.01 3.22
C LEU A 177 0.84 10.45 3.34
N GLY A 178 1.06 9.26 2.80
CA GLY A 178 2.35 8.57 2.72
C GLY A 178 3.27 9.26 1.71
N LYS A 179 3.87 10.38 2.13
CA LYS A 179 4.99 11.03 1.44
C LYS A 179 6.31 10.32 1.80
N PRO A 180 7.38 10.48 1.00
CA PRO A 180 8.69 9.90 1.29
C PRO A 180 9.16 10.09 2.74
N GLU A 181 9.01 11.29 3.29
CA GLU A 181 9.44 11.63 4.65
C GLU A 181 8.59 10.92 5.71
N VAL A 182 7.28 10.75 5.48
CA VAL A 182 6.39 10.04 6.42
C VAL A 182 6.72 8.55 6.42
N CYS A 183 6.91 7.97 5.24
CA CYS A 183 7.15 6.53 5.10
C CYS A 183 8.52 6.12 5.64
N VAL A 184 9.57 6.91 5.41
CA VAL A 184 10.93 6.52 5.84
C VAL A 184 11.08 6.47 7.36
N GLU A 185 10.32 7.26 8.12
CA GLU A 185 10.37 7.20 9.59
C GLU A 185 9.88 5.84 10.11
N ARG A 186 8.89 5.23 9.45
CA ARG A 186 8.39 3.89 9.77
C ARG A 186 9.39 2.77 9.42
N ALA A 187 10.48 3.09 8.73
CA ALA A 187 11.52 2.09 8.47
C ALA A 187 12.49 1.90 9.65
N GLU A 188 12.52 2.86 10.60
CA GLU A 188 13.35 2.84 11.81
C GLU A 188 14.84 2.48 11.56
N PHE A 189 15.42 3.06 10.51
CA PHE A 189 16.85 2.89 10.22
C PHE A 189 17.71 3.41 11.36
N THR A 190 18.63 2.57 11.87
CA THR A 190 19.62 2.98 12.87
C THR A 190 20.72 3.81 12.21
N ASN A 191 21.15 3.42 11.01
CA ASN A 191 22.20 4.10 10.27
C ASN A 191 21.62 5.29 9.46
N PRO A 192 22.13 6.52 9.62
CA PRO A 192 21.61 7.69 8.93
C PRO A 192 21.80 7.64 7.40
N TYR A 193 22.83 6.94 6.90
CA TYR A 193 23.02 6.75 5.45
C TYR A 193 22.08 5.69 4.88
N ALA A 194 21.73 4.66 5.64
CA ALA A 194 20.67 3.74 5.26
C ALA A 194 19.33 4.49 5.14
N LYS A 195 19.01 5.33 6.13
CA LYS A 195 17.85 6.22 6.07
C LYS A 195 17.87 7.14 4.85
N ALA A 196 19.01 7.79 4.57
CA ALA A 196 19.15 8.68 3.41
C ALA A 196 18.94 7.95 2.07
N LYS A 197 19.47 6.73 1.91
CA LYS A 197 19.26 5.90 0.72
C LYS A 197 17.80 5.48 0.57
N ALA A 198 17.15 5.06 1.66
CA ALA A 198 15.74 4.73 1.64
C ALA A 198 14.84 5.94 1.31
N LEU A 199 15.16 7.11 1.86
CA LEU A 199 14.46 8.35 1.54
C LEU A 199 14.64 8.73 0.06
N ALA A 200 15.85 8.61 -0.47
CA ALA A 200 16.12 8.84 -1.89
C ALA A 200 15.33 7.87 -2.79
N SER A 201 15.28 6.59 -2.42
CA SER A 201 14.49 5.55 -3.09
C SER A 201 13.00 5.91 -3.13
N LEU A 202 12.41 6.36 -2.01
CA LEU A 202 11.01 6.82 -1.96
C LEU A 202 10.77 8.07 -2.81
N PHE A 203 11.70 9.04 -2.84
CA PHE A 203 11.60 10.20 -3.73
C PHE A 203 11.64 9.79 -5.21
N MET A 204 12.50 8.84 -5.57
CA MET A 204 12.54 8.30 -6.92
C MET A 204 11.21 7.63 -7.28
N ALA A 205 10.67 6.79 -6.40
CA ALA A 205 9.35 6.17 -6.60
C ALA A 205 8.24 7.23 -6.82
N GLU A 206 8.18 8.28 -5.99
CA GLU A 206 7.23 9.39 -6.20
C GLU A 206 7.41 10.07 -7.58
N LYS A 207 8.64 10.18 -8.07
CA LYS A 207 8.95 10.78 -9.39
C LYS A 207 8.59 9.88 -10.57
N VAL A 208 8.62 8.56 -10.42
CA VAL A 208 8.21 7.62 -11.48
C VAL A 208 6.80 7.93 -11.98
N ALA A 209 5.86 8.22 -11.07
CA ALA A 209 4.50 8.58 -11.45
C ALA A 209 4.45 9.86 -12.32
N GLN A 210 5.31 10.85 -12.05
CA GLN A 210 5.39 12.09 -12.82
C GLN A 210 5.98 11.88 -14.22
N ILE A 211 6.84 10.88 -14.39
CA ILE A 211 7.42 10.48 -15.68
C ILE A 211 6.43 9.67 -16.50
N ASN A 212 5.76 8.68 -15.88
CA ASN A 212 4.86 7.78 -16.60
C ASN A 212 3.53 8.43 -16.96
N PHE A 213 3.02 9.37 -16.14
CA PHE A 213 1.76 10.07 -16.43
C PHE A 213 1.68 10.70 -17.83
N PRO A 214 2.62 11.57 -18.27
CA PRO A 214 2.60 12.13 -19.62
C PRO A 214 2.71 11.06 -20.70
N ALA A 215 3.52 10.02 -20.50
CA ALA A 215 3.66 8.93 -21.45
C ALA A 215 2.34 8.18 -21.64
N CYS A 216 1.66 7.84 -20.53
CA CYS A 216 0.39 7.10 -20.53
C CYS A 216 -0.77 7.90 -21.12
N PHE A 217 -0.87 9.21 -20.85
CA PHE A 217 -2.09 9.98 -21.09
C PHE A 217 -1.98 11.14 -22.08
N MET A 218 -0.77 11.60 -22.42
CA MET A 218 -0.59 12.83 -23.21
C MET A 218 0.24 12.61 -24.49
N MET A 219 1.31 11.83 -24.41
CA MET A 219 2.20 11.56 -25.55
C MET A 219 1.54 10.62 -26.57
N LYS A 220 1.90 10.80 -27.85
CA LYS A 220 1.36 10.02 -28.97
C LYS A 220 2.44 9.38 -29.84
N GLU A 221 3.60 10.03 -29.98
CA GLU A 221 4.70 9.50 -30.79
C GLU A 221 5.33 8.28 -30.13
N ILE A 222 5.34 7.15 -30.85
CA ILE A 222 5.72 5.83 -30.31
C ILE A 222 7.10 5.83 -29.66
N GLU A 223 8.09 6.45 -30.29
CA GLU A 223 9.46 6.52 -29.77
C GLU A 223 9.50 7.28 -28.44
N GLN A 224 8.76 8.39 -28.33
CA GLN A 224 8.68 9.18 -27.10
C GLN A 224 7.92 8.44 -26.00
N VAL A 225 6.81 7.77 -26.34
CA VAL A 225 6.00 6.98 -25.40
C VAL A 225 6.82 5.82 -24.84
N ALA A 226 7.43 5.01 -25.70
CA ALA A 226 8.21 3.84 -25.30
C ALA A 226 9.44 4.24 -24.47
N LEU A 227 10.20 5.25 -24.90
CA LEU A 227 11.37 5.71 -24.17
C LEU A 227 11.00 6.28 -22.79
N THR A 228 9.92 7.06 -22.71
CA THR A 228 9.51 7.69 -21.44
C THR A 228 8.98 6.66 -20.44
N THR A 229 8.17 5.68 -20.91
CA THR A 229 7.70 4.58 -20.05
C THR A 229 8.86 3.71 -19.56
N ALA A 230 9.79 3.34 -20.43
CA ALA A 230 11.02 2.64 -20.05
C ALA A 230 11.87 3.44 -19.05
N THR A 231 11.95 4.76 -19.21
CA THR A 231 12.68 5.63 -18.27
C THR A 231 12.09 5.58 -16.86
N GLY A 232 10.76 5.57 -16.73
CA GLY A 232 10.10 5.40 -15.43
C GLY A 232 10.41 4.05 -14.79
N HIS A 233 10.52 2.99 -15.60
CA HIS A 233 10.85 1.65 -15.14
C HIS A 233 12.32 1.53 -14.69
N GLU A 234 13.27 2.09 -15.44
CA GLU A 234 14.67 2.14 -15.00
C GLU A 234 14.85 2.98 -13.72
N MET A 235 14.03 4.03 -13.54
CA MET A 235 14.04 4.80 -12.30
C MET A 235 13.53 3.99 -11.09
N ILE A 236 12.46 3.19 -11.23
CA ILE A 236 12.01 2.36 -10.10
C ILE A 236 13.02 1.26 -9.78
N ARG A 237 13.69 0.70 -10.79
CA ARG A 237 14.75 -0.29 -10.61
C ARG A 237 15.93 0.28 -9.83
N ALA A 238 16.41 1.47 -10.20
CA ALA A 238 17.46 2.14 -9.45
C ALA A 238 17.02 2.53 -8.02
N ALA A 239 15.73 2.84 -7.82
CA ALA A 239 15.18 3.04 -6.48
C ALA A 239 15.20 1.73 -5.66
N ALA A 240 14.86 0.59 -6.27
CA ALA A 240 14.92 -0.72 -5.63
C ALA A 240 16.35 -1.09 -5.22
N ASP A 241 17.35 -0.80 -6.06
CA ASP A 241 18.77 -1.00 -5.74
C ASP A 241 19.19 -0.16 -4.51
N LEU A 242 18.81 1.12 -4.45
CA LEU A 242 19.07 1.96 -3.27
C LEU A 242 18.37 1.45 -2.01
N ALA A 243 17.16 0.91 -2.15
CA ALA A 243 16.44 0.29 -1.03
C ALA A 243 17.19 -0.96 -0.53
N ILE A 244 17.67 -1.80 -1.45
CA ILE A 244 18.51 -2.96 -1.11
C ILE A 244 19.77 -2.52 -0.36
N GLU A 245 20.50 -1.53 -0.88
CA GLU A 245 21.69 -0.99 -0.22
C GLU A 245 21.40 -0.48 1.19
N ALA A 246 20.29 0.25 1.39
CA ALA A 246 19.87 0.70 2.71
C ALA A 246 19.69 -0.47 3.69
N ARG A 247 19.06 -1.56 3.23
CA ARG A 247 18.88 -2.77 4.04
C ARG A 247 20.18 -3.51 4.30
N GLU A 248 21.08 -3.58 3.33
CA GLU A 248 22.39 -4.22 3.51
C GLU A 248 23.26 -3.47 4.53
N ILE A 249 23.16 -2.13 4.59
CA ILE A 249 23.83 -1.34 5.64
C ILE A 249 23.34 -1.77 7.03
N GLU A 250 22.02 -1.88 7.25
CA GLU A 250 21.47 -2.34 8.53
C GLU A 250 21.84 -3.79 8.85
N LYS A 251 21.93 -4.67 7.84
CA LYS A 251 22.40 -6.04 8.04
C LYS A 251 23.86 -6.07 8.46
N ALA A 252 24.70 -5.26 7.82
CA ALA A 252 26.14 -5.18 8.13
C ALA A 252 26.39 -4.68 9.57
N SER A 253 25.49 -3.87 10.13
CA SER A 253 25.52 -3.42 11.53
C SER A 253 24.72 -4.29 12.50
N ASP A 254 24.13 -5.40 12.04
CA ASP A 254 23.20 -6.24 12.81
C ASP A 254 22.16 -5.37 13.55
N SER A 255 21.49 -4.48 12.81
CA SER A 255 20.53 -3.50 13.34
C SER A 255 19.18 -3.52 12.63
N VAL A 256 18.94 -4.50 11.76
CA VAL A 256 17.67 -4.61 11.01
C VAL A 256 16.49 -4.74 11.97
N ILE A 257 15.68 -3.69 12.04
CA ILE A 257 14.42 -3.72 12.79
C ILE A 257 13.44 -4.75 12.19
N ARG A 258 12.84 -5.56 13.06
CA ARG A 258 11.82 -6.55 12.72
C ARG A 258 10.68 -6.43 13.72
N THR A 259 9.46 -6.32 13.20
CA THR A 259 8.24 -6.17 14.00
C THR A 259 7.23 -7.29 13.76
N PRO A 260 7.56 -8.56 14.09
CA PRO A 260 6.65 -9.67 13.85
C PRO A 260 5.45 -9.62 14.79
N HIS A 261 4.34 -10.22 14.38
CA HIS A 261 3.21 -10.44 15.26
C HIS A 261 3.47 -11.64 16.19
N SER A 262 3.05 -11.50 17.44
CA SER A 262 2.82 -12.66 18.30
C SER A 262 1.56 -13.39 17.89
N LYS A 263 1.40 -14.64 18.36
CA LYS A 263 0.17 -15.42 18.18
C LYS A 263 -1.11 -14.70 18.65
N LYS A 264 -0.98 -13.81 19.65
CA LYS A 264 -2.08 -13.01 20.22
C LYS A 264 -2.28 -11.67 19.50
N GLY A 265 -1.59 -11.42 18.39
CA GLY A 265 -1.72 -10.20 17.60
C GLY A 265 -0.91 -9.00 18.07
N LYS A 266 -0.23 -9.08 19.22
CA LYS A 266 0.70 -8.01 19.65
C LYS A 266 1.88 -7.91 18.69
N VAL A 267 2.22 -6.69 18.29
CA VAL A 267 3.46 -6.40 17.56
C VAL A 267 4.65 -6.50 18.52
N LEU A 268 5.59 -7.39 18.22
CA LEU A 268 6.85 -7.54 18.94
C LEU A 268 7.95 -6.76 18.24
N SER A 269 9.12 -6.60 18.85
CA SER A 269 10.28 -5.94 18.21
C SER A 269 11.61 -6.62 18.50
N LYS A 270 12.53 -6.58 17.53
CA LYS A 270 13.96 -6.92 17.69
C LYS A 270 14.81 -6.27 16.60
N THR A 271 16.10 -6.12 16.86
CA THR A 271 17.09 -5.65 15.88
C THR A 271 18.20 -6.65 15.62
N LYS A 272 18.73 -7.33 16.66
CA LYS A 272 19.82 -8.31 16.49
C LYS A 272 19.31 -9.61 15.88
N LEU A 273 20.08 -10.18 14.96
CA LEU A 273 19.68 -11.40 14.25
C LEU A 273 19.34 -12.56 15.19
N TYR A 274 20.10 -12.75 16.27
CA TYR A 274 19.94 -13.87 17.21
C TYR A 274 19.10 -13.57 18.45
N GLU A 275 18.51 -12.38 18.57
CA GLU A 275 17.59 -12.06 19.67
C GLU A 275 16.19 -12.65 19.44
N LYS A 276 15.44 -12.89 20.52
CA LYS A 276 14.01 -13.19 20.39
C LYS A 276 13.23 -11.88 20.35
N PRO A 277 12.24 -11.72 19.45
CA PRO A 277 11.33 -10.57 19.50
C PRO A 277 10.71 -10.45 20.89
N GLN A 278 10.67 -9.23 21.44
CA GLN A 278 10.04 -8.90 22.72
C GLN A 278 8.79 -8.06 22.53
#